data_AF-A0A8H3RR57-F1
#
_entry.id   AF-A0A8H3RR57-F1
#
_cell.length_a   1.000
_cell.length_b   1.000
_cell.length_c   1.000
_cell.angle_alpha   90.00
_cell.angle_beta   90.00
_cell.angle_gamma   90.00
#
_symmetry.space_group_name_H-M   'P 1'
#
loop_
_entity.id
_entity.type
_entity.pdbx_description
1 polymer ?
#
loop_
_entity_poly.entity_id
_entity_poly.type
_entity_poly.pdbx_seq_one_letter_code
_entity_poly.pdbx_strand_id
1 'polypeptide(L)'
;MPDVPFSTPTPQSSSIMTVTSANQFDEQADFTDHVVSSLRQSREYHEFMFTGVPPLWADAVYQLIDEKIPSRKSYNSKSRELQIKVRHTEITNCIQPWLFKQPLGWLLNGDITLEEEDLFYGSVGTTLYFRSGPYSGSWKEPDFFFRAEHDYLPTLAVESGWSESKEQLHKGMELLLVGGNGSTNVVIIVQWTRLQEARVSGTVELFVRDSNGMPTLQQSETIFPRPATRNDLWIRRRDLFGPALVPGRNGNDMLYFNVEKLRDYATRTLGFMDLVPA
;
A
#
# COMPACT_ATOMS: atom_id res chain seq x y z
N MET A 1 32.22 40.77 -27.28
CA MET A 1 32.11 39.34 -26.92
C MET A 1 30.74 39.16 -26.32
N PRO A 2 29.87 38.30 -26.87
CA PRO A 2 28.51 38.12 -26.37
C PRO A 2 28.49 37.17 -25.16
N ASP A 3 27.63 37.50 -24.19
CA ASP A 3 27.37 36.73 -22.98
C ASP A 3 26.85 35.33 -23.30
N VAL A 4 27.48 34.32 -22.70
CA VAL A 4 27.02 32.93 -22.71
C VAL A 4 26.03 32.75 -21.56
N PRO A 5 24.76 32.41 -21.81
CA PRO A 5 23.83 32.18 -20.72
C PRO A 5 24.17 30.85 -20.04
N PHE A 6 24.37 30.92 -18.72
CA PHE A 6 24.41 29.74 -17.85
C PHE A 6 23.07 29.01 -17.98
N SER A 7 23.10 27.83 -18.60
CA SER A 7 21.96 26.91 -18.60
C SER A 7 21.87 26.28 -17.22
N THR A 8 20.85 26.66 -16.46
CA THR A 8 20.46 26.00 -15.21
C THR A 8 20.11 24.55 -15.54
N PRO A 9 20.66 23.54 -14.84
CA PRO A 9 20.29 22.16 -15.07
C PRO A 9 18.80 21.99 -14.77
N THR A 10 18.02 21.54 -15.75
CA THR A 10 16.67 21.03 -15.52
C THR A 10 16.80 19.82 -14.59
N PRO A 11 16.05 19.72 -13.47
CA PRO A 11 16.03 18.50 -12.68
C PRO A 11 15.46 17.39 -13.56
N GLN A 12 16.31 16.50 -14.02
CA GLN A 12 15.85 15.24 -14.61
C GLN A 12 15.12 14.49 -13.52
N SER A 13 13.86 14.14 -13.77
CA SER A 13 13.10 13.23 -12.93
C SER A 13 13.88 11.92 -12.86
N SER A 14 14.60 11.69 -11.76
CA SER A 14 15.19 10.39 -11.46
C SER A 14 14.03 9.41 -11.36
N SER A 15 14.01 8.39 -12.22
CA SER A 15 13.01 7.33 -12.14
C SER A 15 13.06 6.74 -10.72
N ILE A 16 11.94 6.83 -10.00
CA ILE A 16 11.78 6.29 -8.64
C ILE A 16 11.67 4.76 -8.64
N MET A 17 11.76 4.14 -9.81
CA MET A 17 11.62 2.72 -10.03
C MET A 17 12.77 2.19 -10.90
N THR A 18 13.27 1.02 -10.57
CA THR A 18 14.19 0.24 -11.42
C THR A 18 13.64 -1.16 -11.65
N VAL A 19 13.68 -1.61 -12.90
CA VAL A 19 13.28 -2.96 -13.30
C VAL A 19 14.50 -3.76 -13.70
N THR A 20 14.72 -4.90 -13.06
CA THR A 20 15.82 -5.82 -13.35
C THR A 20 15.27 -7.22 -13.63
N SER A 21 15.82 -7.94 -14.60
CA SER A 21 15.42 -9.33 -14.88
C SER A 21 16.33 -10.29 -14.15
N ALA A 22 15.77 -11.26 -13.42
CA ALA A 22 16.55 -12.32 -12.77
C ALA A 22 17.29 -13.23 -13.77
N ASN A 23 16.86 -13.25 -15.04
CA ASN A 23 17.52 -14.02 -16.10
C ASN A 23 18.90 -13.46 -16.48
N GLN A 24 19.30 -12.32 -15.91
CA GLN A 24 20.65 -11.76 -16.07
C GLN A 24 21.68 -12.42 -15.15
N PHE A 25 21.24 -13.30 -14.23
CA PHE A 25 22.07 -13.95 -13.24
C PHE A 25 22.00 -15.46 -13.45
N ASP A 26 23.16 -16.11 -13.43
CA ASP A 26 23.24 -17.58 -13.53
C ASP A 26 23.04 -18.25 -12.16
N GLU A 27 23.46 -17.58 -11.09
CA GLU A 27 23.42 -18.11 -9.72
C GLU A 27 22.57 -17.26 -8.76
N GLN A 28 21.95 -17.93 -7.79
CA GLN A 28 21.14 -17.29 -6.74
C GLN A 28 21.94 -16.30 -5.90
N ALA A 29 23.22 -16.62 -5.63
CA ALA A 29 24.10 -15.78 -4.83
C ALA A 29 24.34 -14.43 -5.51
N ASP A 30 24.66 -14.43 -6.81
CA ASP A 30 24.89 -13.21 -7.58
C ASP A 30 23.66 -12.31 -7.65
N PHE A 31 22.48 -12.91 -7.88
CA PHE A 31 21.21 -12.18 -7.84
C PHE A 31 20.97 -11.54 -6.47
N THR A 32 21.18 -12.32 -5.40
CA THR A 32 20.94 -11.87 -4.03
C THR A 32 21.89 -10.72 -3.64
N ASP A 33 23.17 -10.83 -4.00
CA ASP A 33 24.18 -9.79 -3.78
C ASP A 33 23.86 -8.52 -4.57
N HIS A 34 23.41 -8.65 -5.83
CA HIS A 34 22.95 -7.53 -6.63
C HIS A 34 21.77 -6.80 -5.97
N VAL A 35 20.76 -7.54 -5.50
CA VAL A 35 19.61 -6.96 -4.78
C VAL A 35 20.10 -6.19 -3.57
N VAL A 36 20.83 -6.82 -2.65
CA VAL A 36 21.30 -6.18 -1.41
C VAL A 36 22.16 -4.96 -1.67
N SER A 37 23.07 -5.02 -2.63
CA SER A 37 23.90 -3.89 -3.03
C SER A 37 23.04 -2.73 -3.52
N SER A 38 22.07 -3.01 -4.39
CA SER A 38 21.15 -2.00 -4.95
C SER A 38 20.32 -1.32 -3.86
N LEU A 39 19.75 -2.10 -2.93
CA LEU A 39 18.96 -1.55 -1.82
C LEU A 39 19.81 -0.64 -0.91
N ARG A 40 21.06 -1.02 -0.63
CA ARG A 40 21.97 -0.24 0.24
C ARG A 40 22.44 1.06 -0.39
N GLN A 41 22.56 1.10 -1.71
CA GLN A 41 22.98 2.30 -2.45
C GLN A 41 21.88 3.36 -2.50
N SER A 42 20.61 2.97 -2.34
CA SER A 42 19.50 3.92 -2.36
C SER A 42 19.48 4.84 -1.13
N ARG A 43 19.40 6.14 -1.41
CA ARG A 43 19.36 7.23 -0.41
C ARG A 43 17.98 7.87 -0.27
N GLU A 44 17.15 7.72 -1.27
CA GLU A 44 15.79 8.27 -1.32
C GLU A 44 14.79 7.14 -1.56
N TYR A 45 13.49 7.48 -1.50
CA TYR A 45 12.44 6.53 -1.85
C TYR A 45 12.74 5.90 -3.21
N HIS A 46 12.75 4.58 -3.26
CA HIS A 46 12.95 3.85 -4.50
C HIS A 46 12.24 2.51 -4.48
N GLU A 47 11.66 2.16 -5.61
CA GLU A 47 11.03 0.87 -5.88
C GLU A 47 11.94 0.02 -6.77
N PHE A 48 12.29 -1.17 -6.29
CA PHE A 48 13.00 -2.17 -7.07
C PHE A 48 12.02 -3.26 -7.49
N MET A 49 11.92 -3.50 -8.79
CA MET A 49 11.13 -4.56 -9.38
C MET A 49 12.03 -5.57 -10.07
N PHE A 50 12.06 -6.79 -9.55
CA PHE A 50 12.79 -7.90 -10.15
C PHE A 50 11.79 -8.85 -10.82
N THR A 51 12.00 -9.12 -12.10
CA THR A 51 11.10 -9.96 -12.92
C THR A 51 11.71 -11.32 -13.20
N GLY A 52 10.87 -12.35 -13.38
CA GLY A 52 11.33 -13.71 -13.67
C GLY A 52 11.98 -14.42 -12.48
N VAL A 53 11.78 -13.92 -11.25
CA VAL A 53 12.46 -14.41 -10.05
C VAL A 53 11.93 -15.80 -9.64
N PRO A 54 12.76 -16.85 -9.59
CA PRO A 54 12.37 -18.14 -9.05
C PRO A 54 11.93 -18.02 -7.57
N PRO A 55 10.93 -18.78 -7.10
CA PRO A 55 10.44 -18.68 -5.72
C PRO A 55 11.55 -18.80 -4.66
N LEU A 56 12.45 -19.79 -4.82
CA LEU A 56 13.57 -19.99 -3.90
C LEU A 56 14.51 -18.78 -3.84
N TRP A 57 14.67 -18.06 -4.95
CA TRP A 57 15.50 -16.85 -5.00
C TRP A 57 14.82 -15.69 -4.27
N ALA A 58 13.51 -15.52 -4.46
CA ALA A 58 12.73 -14.54 -3.72
C ALA A 58 12.78 -14.79 -2.20
N ASP A 59 12.66 -16.06 -1.77
CA ASP A 59 12.73 -16.43 -0.35
C ASP A 59 14.12 -16.21 0.25
N ALA A 60 15.19 -16.48 -0.49
CA ALA A 60 16.55 -16.20 -0.04
C ALA A 60 16.80 -14.69 0.12
N VAL A 61 16.32 -13.88 -0.84
CA VAL A 61 16.37 -12.41 -0.72
C VAL A 61 15.58 -11.96 0.51
N TYR A 62 14.35 -12.47 0.70
CA TYR A 62 13.52 -12.15 1.85
C TYR A 62 14.25 -12.39 3.17
N GLN A 63 14.79 -13.61 3.37
CA GLN A 63 15.50 -13.99 4.59
C GLN A 63 16.74 -13.12 4.84
N LEU A 64 17.40 -12.68 3.77
CA LEU A 64 18.59 -11.86 3.89
C LEU A 64 18.28 -10.42 4.31
N ILE A 65 17.16 -9.85 3.86
CA ILE A 65 16.85 -8.43 4.04
C ILE A 65 15.90 -8.14 5.20
N ASP A 66 15.05 -9.09 5.63
CA ASP A 66 13.92 -8.87 6.56
C ASP A 66 14.29 -8.04 7.79
N GLU A 67 15.33 -8.45 8.51
CA GLU A 67 15.76 -7.76 9.73
C GLU A 67 16.88 -6.74 9.50
N LYS A 68 17.41 -6.66 8.27
CA LYS A 68 18.65 -5.93 7.96
C LYS A 68 18.44 -4.64 7.18
N ILE A 69 17.39 -4.59 6.35
CA ILE A 69 17.13 -3.47 5.46
C ILE A 69 15.67 -3.06 5.62
N PRO A 70 15.40 -1.90 6.26
CA PRO A 70 14.05 -1.36 6.38
C PRO A 70 13.41 -1.17 5.00
N SER A 71 12.44 -2.02 4.68
CA SER A 71 11.81 -2.10 3.36
C SER A 71 10.39 -2.67 3.46
N ARG A 72 9.58 -2.42 2.43
CA ARG A 72 8.31 -3.12 2.17
C ARG A 72 8.54 -4.02 1.00
N LYS A 73 7.97 -5.22 1.04
CA LYS A 73 8.35 -6.30 0.14
C LYS A 73 7.15 -7.12 -0.27
N SER A 74 7.17 -7.57 -1.52
CA SER A 74 6.13 -8.42 -2.08
C SER A 74 6.73 -9.35 -3.12
N TYR A 75 6.28 -10.59 -3.14
CA TYR A 75 6.53 -11.55 -4.21
C TYR A 75 5.22 -12.08 -4.76
N ASN A 76 5.07 -12.02 -6.08
CA ASN A 76 3.94 -12.57 -6.79
C ASN A 76 4.38 -13.84 -7.52
N SER A 77 3.91 -15.01 -7.05
CA SER A 77 4.31 -16.31 -7.59
C SER A 77 3.79 -16.57 -9.01
N LYS A 78 2.70 -15.91 -9.43
CA LYS A 78 2.14 -16.03 -10.79
C LYS A 78 2.97 -15.27 -11.81
N SER A 79 3.29 -14.00 -11.53
CA SER A 79 4.09 -13.18 -12.44
C SER A 79 5.60 -13.35 -12.24
N ARG A 80 6.02 -14.01 -11.14
CA ARG A 80 7.42 -14.12 -10.70
C ARG A 80 8.07 -12.75 -10.54
N GLU A 81 7.32 -11.82 -9.99
CA GLU A 81 7.75 -10.45 -9.72
C GLU A 81 8.06 -10.30 -8.22
N LEU A 82 9.28 -9.89 -7.89
CA LEU A 82 9.70 -9.48 -6.54
C LEU A 82 9.81 -7.95 -6.52
N GLN A 83 8.99 -7.32 -5.69
CA GLN A 83 8.97 -5.88 -5.45
C GLN A 83 9.57 -5.59 -4.08
N ILE A 84 10.47 -4.60 -4.01
CA ILE A 84 11.06 -4.11 -2.77
C ILE A 84 11.07 -2.58 -2.80
N LYS A 85 10.37 -1.96 -1.85
CA LYS A 85 10.35 -0.51 -1.64
C LYS A 85 11.24 -0.14 -0.46
N VAL A 86 12.14 0.82 -0.64
CA VAL A 86 13.04 1.31 0.42
C VAL A 86 12.83 2.79 0.66
N ARG A 87 13.30 3.27 1.83
CA ARG A 87 13.29 4.69 2.20
C ARG A 87 11.90 5.33 2.10
N HIS A 88 10.91 4.67 2.72
CA HIS A 88 9.54 5.19 2.84
C HIS A 88 9.53 6.64 3.30
N THR A 89 8.62 7.42 2.73
CA THR A 89 8.48 8.84 3.01
C THR A 89 7.43 9.09 4.10
N GLU A 90 7.47 10.28 4.71
CA GLU A 90 6.46 10.70 5.69
C GLU A 90 5.05 10.62 5.11
N ILE A 91 4.89 11.01 3.84
CA ILE A 91 3.60 10.99 3.15
C ILE A 91 3.06 9.58 2.90
N THR A 92 3.91 8.59 2.59
CA THR A 92 3.46 7.19 2.46
C THR A 92 3.01 6.60 3.79
N ASN A 93 3.55 7.07 4.91
CA ASN A 93 3.19 6.58 6.25
C ASN A 93 2.02 7.35 6.90
N CYS A 94 1.56 8.46 6.31
CA CYS A 94 0.49 9.28 6.90
C CYS A 94 -0.84 8.53 7.04
N ILE A 95 -1.01 7.41 6.31
CA ILE A 95 -2.18 6.53 6.41
C ILE A 95 -2.28 5.83 7.76
N GLN A 96 -1.17 5.59 8.45
CA GLN A 96 -1.16 4.81 9.69
C GLN A 96 -1.92 5.52 10.83
N PRO A 97 -1.59 6.78 11.21
CA PRO A 97 -2.36 7.47 12.24
C PRO A 97 -3.80 7.79 11.83
N TRP A 98 -4.10 7.84 10.52
CA TRP A 98 -5.46 7.92 10.01
C TRP A 98 -6.24 6.65 10.34
N LEU A 99 -5.69 5.49 9.99
CA LEU A 99 -6.35 4.19 10.14
C LEU A 99 -6.42 3.75 11.61
N PHE A 100 -5.33 3.87 12.38
CA PHE A 100 -5.34 3.51 13.81
C PHE A 100 -6.35 4.31 14.64
N LYS A 101 -6.66 5.56 14.26
CA LYS A 101 -7.64 6.39 14.97
C LYS A 101 -9.06 6.30 14.41
N GLN A 102 -9.26 5.59 13.30
CA GLN A 102 -10.57 5.49 12.68
C GLN A 102 -11.55 4.66 13.55
N PRO A 103 -11.19 3.47 14.09
CA PRO A 103 -12.08 2.70 14.96
C PRO A 103 -12.54 3.47 16.21
N LEU A 104 -11.62 4.16 16.89
CA LEU A 104 -11.97 5.01 18.03
C LEU A 104 -12.97 6.11 17.65
N GLY A 105 -12.82 6.70 16.46
CA GLY A 105 -13.78 7.67 15.94
C GLY A 105 -15.18 7.09 15.76
N TRP A 106 -15.27 5.88 15.19
CA TRP A 106 -16.54 5.17 15.06
C TRP A 106 -17.16 4.83 16.42
N LEU A 107 -16.35 4.37 17.38
CA LEU A 107 -16.83 4.02 18.72
C LEU A 107 -17.43 5.22 19.43
N LEU A 108 -16.72 6.36 19.43
CA LEU A 108 -17.17 7.59 20.09
C LEU A 108 -18.44 8.18 19.47
N ASN A 109 -18.68 7.94 18.18
CA ASN A 109 -19.90 8.35 17.49
C ASN A 109 -21.07 7.37 17.68
N GLY A 110 -20.82 6.17 18.22
CA GLY A 110 -21.80 5.08 18.27
C GLY A 110 -21.99 4.35 16.93
N ASP A 111 -21.09 4.55 15.96
CA ASP A 111 -21.12 3.84 14.67
C ASP A 111 -20.75 2.35 14.83
N ILE A 112 -19.88 2.03 15.79
CA ILE A 112 -19.54 0.66 16.19
C ILE A 112 -19.76 0.46 17.70
N THR A 113 -19.90 -0.79 18.13
CA THR A 113 -19.89 -1.16 19.55
C THR A 113 -18.45 -1.33 20.06
N LEU A 114 -18.29 -1.44 21.38
CA LEU A 114 -16.99 -1.81 21.98
C LEU A 114 -16.54 -3.20 21.50
N GLU A 115 -17.46 -4.17 21.42
CA GLU A 115 -17.18 -5.50 20.90
C GLU A 115 -16.70 -5.47 19.45
N GLU A 116 -17.27 -4.62 18.60
CA GLU A 116 -16.76 -4.41 17.23
C GLU A 116 -15.41 -3.69 17.20
N GLU A 117 -15.12 -2.85 18.20
CA GLU A 117 -13.83 -2.16 18.31
C GLU A 117 -12.70 -3.13 18.67
N ASP A 118 -12.95 -4.03 19.63
CA ASP A 118 -12.03 -5.09 20.07
C ASP A 118 -11.62 -6.03 18.92
N LEU A 119 -12.43 -6.14 17.86
CA LEU A 119 -12.11 -6.95 16.68
C LEU A 119 -11.05 -6.31 15.76
N PHE A 120 -10.76 -5.01 15.88
CA PHE A 120 -9.81 -4.33 15.02
C PHE A 120 -8.36 -4.56 15.46
N TYR A 121 -7.76 -5.65 14.98
CA TYR A 121 -6.31 -5.83 15.07
C TYR A 121 -5.61 -5.14 13.87
N GLY A 122 -5.31 -3.85 14.04
CA GLY A 122 -4.54 -3.05 13.08
C GLY A 122 -3.05 -3.36 13.16
N SER A 123 -2.40 -3.63 12.02
CA SER A 123 -0.96 -3.94 11.99
C SER A 123 -0.28 -3.42 10.72
N VAL A 124 1.05 -3.31 10.81
CA VAL A 124 1.97 -2.86 9.76
C VAL A 124 3.21 -3.75 9.79
N GLY A 125 4.00 -3.76 8.72
CA GLY A 125 5.32 -4.41 8.72
C GLY A 125 5.30 -5.93 8.88
N THR A 126 4.14 -6.57 8.74
CA THR A 126 3.99 -8.02 8.83
C THR A 126 3.85 -8.60 7.43
N THR A 127 4.67 -9.60 7.12
CA THR A 127 4.53 -10.34 5.86
C THR A 127 3.35 -11.32 5.94
N LEU A 128 2.46 -11.20 4.96
CA LEU A 128 1.33 -12.09 4.73
C LEU A 128 1.71 -13.13 3.66
N TYR A 129 1.66 -14.41 4.01
CA TYR A 129 1.87 -15.53 3.09
C TYR A 129 0.55 -16.03 2.52
N PHE A 130 0.43 -16.05 1.20
CA PHE A 130 -0.73 -16.59 0.50
C PHE A 130 -0.53 -18.10 0.27
N ARG A 131 -1.21 -18.91 1.08
CA ARG A 131 -1.01 -20.38 1.14
C ARG A 131 -1.96 -21.18 0.25
N SER A 132 -2.93 -20.52 -0.37
CA SER A 132 -3.99 -21.15 -1.15
C SER A 132 -4.45 -20.27 -2.29
N GLY A 133 -5.27 -20.83 -3.17
CA GLY A 133 -5.86 -20.11 -4.28
C GLY A 133 -4.84 -19.77 -5.38
N PRO A 134 -5.20 -18.89 -6.31
CA PRO A 134 -4.40 -18.64 -7.50
C PRO A 134 -3.01 -18.03 -7.21
N TYR A 135 -2.86 -17.34 -6.08
CA TYR A 135 -1.62 -16.70 -5.67
C TYR A 135 -0.84 -17.52 -4.63
N SER A 136 -1.12 -18.83 -4.52
CA SER A 136 -0.36 -19.71 -3.63
C SER A 136 1.16 -19.60 -3.86
N GLY A 137 1.91 -19.43 -2.78
CA GLY A 137 3.36 -19.19 -2.80
C GLY A 137 3.76 -17.73 -2.98
N SER A 138 2.81 -16.81 -3.10
CA SER A 138 3.06 -15.37 -3.01
C SER A 138 3.18 -14.94 -1.55
N TRP A 139 3.82 -13.79 -1.33
CA TRP A 139 3.82 -13.12 -0.04
C TRP A 139 3.86 -11.61 -0.22
N LYS A 140 3.34 -10.85 0.75
CA LYS A 140 3.31 -9.39 0.69
C LYS A 140 3.29 -8.78 2.07
N GLU A 141 3.95 -7.65 2.22
CA GLU A 141 3.86 -6.78 3.38
C GLU A 141 3.02 -5.55 3.00
N PRO A 142 1.74 -5.48 3.42
CA PRO A 142 0.92 -4.30 3.18
C PRO A 142 1.41 -3.10 3.98
N ASP A 143 1.10 -1.89 3.52
CA ASP A 143 1.43 -0.68 4.26
C ASP A 143 0.61 -0.55 5.54
N PHE A 144 -0.61 -1.09 5.53
CA PHE A 144 -1.45 -1.28 6.70
C PHE A 144 -2.47 -2.39 6.46
N PHE A 145 -2.92 -3.07 7.50
CA PHE A 145 -4.10 -3.93 7.42
C PHE A 145 -4.87 -4.05 8.74
N PHE A 146 -6.14 -4.42 8.64
CA PHE A 146 -6.98 -4.89 9.75
C PHE A 146 -7.32 -6.37 9.57
N ARG A 147 -7.19 -7.14 10.64
CA ARG A 147 -7.64 -8.53 10.71
C ARG A 147 -8.40 -8.79 12.01
N ALA A 148 -9.31 -9.75 11.99
CA ALA A 148 -9.88 -10.30 13.21
C ALA A 148 -8.81 -11.12 13.96
N GLU A 149 -8.90 -11.19 15.29
CA GLU A 149 -7.88 -11.78 16.18
C GLU A 149 -7.50 -13.23 15.84
N HIS A 150 -8.35 -13.97 15.12
CA HIS A 150 -8.14 -15.37 14.78
C HIS A 150 -7.84 -15.64 13.30
N ASP A 151 -7.88 -14.61 12.46
CA ASP A 151 -7.60 -14.75 11.03
C ASP A 151 -6.15 -14.36 10.72
N TYR A 152 -5.45 -15.19 9.94
CA TYR A 152 -4.08 -14.87 9.53
C TYR A 152 -4.06 -13.74 8.49
N LEU A 153 -4.94 -13.84 7.49
CA LEU A 153 -5.11 -12.85 6.43
C LEU A 153 -6.12 -11.78 6.85
N PRO A 154 -5.91 -10.52 6.46
CA PRO A 154 -6.78 -9.42 6.83
C PRO A 154 -8.11 -9.43 6.10
N THR A 155 -9.13 -8.80 6.68
CA THR A 155 -10.37 -8.45 5.95
C THR A 155 -10.21 -7.16 5.15
N LEU A 156 -9.35 -6.25 5.63
CA LEU A 156 -9.01 -4.99 4.96
C LEU A 156 -7.50 -4.81 4.90
N ALA A 157 -6.98 -4.52 3.72
CA ALA A 157 -5.59 -4.07 3.53
C ALA A 157 -5.55 -2.67 2.90
N VAL A 158 -4.47 -1.94 3.13
CA VAL A 158 -4.22 -0.62 2.56
C VAL A 158 -2.82 -0.57 1.98
N GLU A 159 -2.72 0.00 0.78
CA GLU A 159 -1.47 0.30 0.09
C GLU A 159 -1.35 1.82 -0.10
N SER A 160 -0.18 2.39 0.15
CA SER A 160 0.10 3.80 -0.06
C SER A 160 1.30 4.00 -0.98
N GLY A 161 1.05 4.46 -2.20
CA GLY A 161 2.08 4.66 -3.21
C GLY A 161 2.61 6.09 -3.32
N TRP A 162 3.88 6.22 -3.70
CA TRP A 162 4.53 7.51 -3.97
C TRP A 162 5.01 7.59 -5.41
N SER A 163 4.27 8.32 -6.24
CA SER A 163 4.47 8.53 -7.69
C SER A 163 4.58 7.24 -8.51
N GLU A 164 4.17 6.11 -7.94
CA GLU A 164 4.05 4.82 -8.61
C GLU A 164 2.92 4.86 -9.65
N SER A 165 3.02 4.01 -10.66
CA SER A 165 1.97 3.87 -11.65
C SER A 165 0.72 3.26 -11.00
N LYS A 166 -0.46 3.65 -11.51
CA LYS A 166 -1.74 3.12 -11.02
C LYS A 166 -1.83 1.61 -11.25
N GLU A 167 -1.30 1.14 -12.38
CA GLU A 167 -1.25 -0.27 -12.74
C GLU A 167 -0.43 -1.08 -11.73
N GLN A 168 0.67 -0.55 -11.20
CA GLN A 168 1.47 -1.23 -10.16
C GLN A 168 0.71 -1.35 -8.84
N LEU A 169 0.05 -0.28 -8.41
CA LEU A 169 -0.79 -0.30 -7.21
C LEU A 169 -1.94 -1.30 -7.37
N HIS A 170 -2.55 -1.36 -8.56
CA HIS A 170 -3.63 -2.28 -8.87
C HIS A 170 -3.17 -3.75 -8.87
N LYS A 171 -1.96 -4.05 -9.37
CA LYS A 171 -1.36 -5.40 -9.22
C LYS A 171 -1.21 -5.81 -7.76
N GLY A 172 -0.77 -4.89 -6.91
CA GLY A 172 -0.65 -5.12 -5.46
C GLY A 172 -2.02 -5.39 -4.81
N MET A 173 -3.03 -4.61 -5.19
CA MET A 173 -4.42 -4.80 -4.77
C MET A 173 -5.00 -6.14 -5.24
N GLU A 174 -4.73 -6.55 -6.48
CA GLU A 174 -5.22 -7.82 -7.02
C GLU A 174 -4.65 -9.01 -6.23
N LEU A 175 -3.34 -8.97 -5.93
CA LEU A 175 -2.70 -9.97 -5.08
C LEU A 175 -3.39 -10.05 -3.71
N LEU A 176 -3.73 -8.92 -3.10
CA LEU A 176 -4.39 -8.87 -1.80
C LEU A 176 -5.83 -9.41 -1.84
N LEU A 177 -6.66 -8.97 -2.79
CA LEU A 177 -8.08 -9.37 -2.87
C LEU A 177 -8.26 -10.80 -3.38
N VAL A 178 -7.58 -11.16 -4.48
CA VAL A 178 -7.73 -12.48 -5.10
C VAL A 178 -6.87 -13.51 -4.36
N GLY A 179 -5.65 -13.15 -3.97
CA GLY A 179 -4.80 -14.01 -3.15
C GLY A 179 -5.36 -14.21 -1.74
N GLY A 180 -6.06 -13.21 -1.21
CA GLY A 180 -6.82 -13.31 0.05
C GLY A 180 -7.87 -14.42 0.06
N ASN A 181 -8.30 -14.91 -1.11
CA ASN A 181 -9.17 -16.07 -1.31
C ASN A 181 -10.40 -16.09 -0.39
N GLY A 182 -11.10 -14.96 -0.30
CA GLY A 182 -12.27 -14.81 0.58
C GLY A 182 -11.98 -14.12 1.91
N SER A 183 -10.72 -14.14 2.38
CA SER A 183 -10.32 -13.50 3.64
C SER A 183 -10.25 -11.98 3.48
N THR A 184 -9.51 -11.48 2.48
CA THR A 184 -9.37 -10.04 2.20
C THR A 184 -10.50 -9.52 1.34
N ASN A 185 -11.46 -8.84 1.96
CA ASN A 185 -12.68 -8.34 1.30
C ASN A 185 -12.47 -6.96 0.68
N VAL A 186 -11.62 -6.15 1.29
CA VAL A 186 -11.43 -4.74 0.92
C VAL A 186 -9.96 -4.41 0.79
N VAL A 187 -9.64 -3.64 -0.23
CA VAL A 187 -8.35 -2.97 -0.36
C VAL A 187 -8.57 -1.48 -0.60
N ILE A 188 -7.90 -0.64 0.19
CA ILE A 188 -7.83 0.79 -0.05
C ILE A 188 -6.46 1.09 -0.67
N ILE A 189 -6.45 1.82 -1.79
CA ILE A 189 -5.22 2.36 -2.39
C ILE A 189 -5.19 3.86 -2.14
N VAL A 190 -4.13 4.34 -1.51
CA VAL A 190 -3.81 5.77 -1.42
C VAL A 190 -2.67 6.04 -2.39
N GLN A 191 -2.89 6.90 -3.37
CA GLN A 191 -1.87 7.26 -4.35
C GLN A 191 -1.50 8.72 -4.16
N TRP A 192 -0.20 8.98 -4.00
CA TRP A 192 0.37 10.32 -3.97
C TRP A 192 1.20 10.54 -5.23
N THR A 193 1.07 11.71 -5.86
CA THR A 193 1.86 12.03 -7.05
C THR A 193 2.57 13.35 -6.86
N ARG A 194 3.91 13.32 -6.92
CA ARG A 194 4.72 14.54 -6.90
C ARG A 194 4.54 15.30 -8.21
N LEU A 195 4.09 16.55 -8.10
CA LEU A 195 3.94 17.48 -9.21
C LEU A 195 5.14 18.43 -9.27
N GLN A 196 5.10 19.35 -10.23
CA GLN A 196 6.05 20.47 -10.30
C GLN A 196 5.91 21.39 -9.07
N GLU A 197 6.90 22.25 -8.85
CA GLU A 197 6.87 23.29 -7.80
C GLU A 197 6.63 22.76 -6.38
N ALA A 198 7.16 21.57 -6.07
CA ALA A 198 7.02 20.93 -4.75
C ALA A 198 5.56 20.67 -4.32
N ARG A 199 4.63 20.59 -5.29
CA ARG A 199 3.22 20.25 -5.05
C ARG A 199 3.00 18.75 -5.08
N VAL A 200 1.97 18.27 -4.38
CA VAL A 200 1.57 16.85 -4.35
C VAL A 200 0.07 16.73 -4.52
N SER A 201 -0.37 16.01 -5.55
CA SER A 201 -1.75 15.55 -5.65
C SER A 201 -1.92 14.20 -4.96
N GLY A 202 -3.17 13.85 -4.65
CA GLY A 202 -3.45 12.54 -4.08
C GLY A 202 -4.87 12.08 -4.36
N THR A 203 -5.02 10.77 -4.49
CA THR A 203 -6.30 10.09 -4.68
C THR A 203 -6.40 8.89 -3.75
N VAL A 204 -7.61 8.52 -3.36
CA VAL A 204 -7.89 7.30 -2.62
C VAL A 204 -8.94 6.48 -3.35
N GLU A 205 -8.69 5.18 -3.49
CA GLU A 205 -9.59 4.23 -4.15
C GLU A 205 -9.95 3.11 -3.18
N LEU A 206 -11.23 2.73 -3.16
CA LEU A 206 -11.75 1.61 -2.39
C LEU A 206 -12.18 0.50 -3.35
N PHE A 207 -11.50 -0.63 -3.26
CA PHE A 207 -11.79 -1.84 -4.01
C PHE A 207 -12.44 -2.88 -3.10
N VAL A 208 -13.46 -3.54 -3.64
CA VAL A 208 -14.11 -4.70 -3.03
C VAL A 208 -14.09 -5.87 -4.01
N ARG A 209 -14.54 -7.05 -3.57
CA ARG A 209 -14.76 -8.18 -4.49
C ARG A 209 -16.17 -8.17 -5.03
N ASP A 210 -16.31 -8.47 -6.31
CA ASP A 210 -17.60 -8.78 -6.93
C ASP A 210 -18.10 -10.19 -6.56
N SER A 211 -19.24 -10.59 -7.13
CA SER A 211 -19.82 -11.93 -6.91
C SER A 211 -18.94 -13.08 -7.44
N ASN A 212 -18.00 -12.79 -8.33
CA ASN A 212 -17.05 -13.78 -8.88
C ASN A 212 -15.73 -13.82 -8.08
N GLY A 213 -15.62 -13.01 -7.02
CA GLY A 213 -14.39 -12.87 -6.24
C GLY A 213 -13.33 -11.98 -6.90
N MET A 214 -13.69 -11.25 -7.97
CA MET A 214 -12.78 -10.37 -8.70
C MET A 214 -12.81 -8.94 -8.15
N PRO A 215 -11.69 -8.21 -8.17
CA PRO A 215 -11.66 -6.82 -7.74
C PRO A 215 -12.60 -5.93 -8.55
N THR A 216 -13.34 -5.06 -7.86
CA THR A 216 -14.17 -4.01 -8.46
C THR A 216 -13.94 -2.72 -7.69
N LEU A 217 -13.70 -1.63 -8.42
CA LEU A 217 -13.64 -0.29 -7.86
C LEU A 217 -15.03 0.12 -7.38
N GLN A 218 -15.20 0.31 -6.08
CA GLN A 218 -16.47 0.76 -5.49
C GLN A 218 -16.53 2.28 -5.40
N GLN A 219 -15.42 2.92 -5.03
CA GLN A 219 -15.36 4.37 -4.83
C GLN A 219 -13.95 4.90 -5.10
N SER A 220 -13.86 6.12 -5.63
CA SER A 220 -12.61 6.85 -5.83
C SER A 220 -12.82 8.30 -5.44
N GLU A 221 -11.91 8.86 -4.66
CA GLU A 221 -11.98 10.23 -4.15
C GLU A 221 -10.67 10.98 -4.32
N THR A 222 -10.75 12.28 -4.57
CA THR A 222 -9.59 13.17 -4.59
C THR A 222 -9.22 13.57 -3.18
N ILE A 223 -7.98 13.30 -2.77
CA ILE A 223 -7.41 13.83 -1.53
C ILE A 223 -6.94 15.27 -1.78
N PHE A 224 -6.06 15.45 -2.77
CA PHE A 224 -5.53 16.74 -3.21
C PHE A 224 -5.62 16.90 -4.74
N PRO A 225 -6.04 18.07 -5.26
CA PRO A 225 -6.45 19.25 -4.50
C PRO A 225 -7.70 19.00 -3.65
N ARG A 226 -7.79 19.67 -2.49
CA ARG A 226 -8.88 19.42 -1.53
C ARG A 226 -10.22 19.78 -2.21
N PRO A 227 -11.16 18.82 -2.37
CA PRO A 227 -12.43 19.10 -3.01
C PRO A 227 -13.29 20.05 -2.17
N ALA A 228 -14.17 20.81 -2.82
CA ALA A 228 -15.09 21.73 -2.14
C ALA A 228 -16.13 21.00 -1.28
N THR A 229 -16.51 19.79 -1.69
CA THR A 229 -17.42 18.92 -0.94
C THR A 229 -16.63 17.82 -0.24
N ARG A 230 -16.97 17.59 1.03
CA ARG A 230 -16.42 16.47 1.79
C ARG A 230 -16.93 15.15 1.20
N ASN A 231 -15.99 14.29 0.81
CA ASN A 231 -16.27 12.93 0.39
C ASN A 231 -15.42 11.97 1.23
N ASP A 232 -16.09 11.07 1.93
CA ASP A 232 -15.48 10.00 2.72
C ASP A 232 -15.66 8.65 2.00
N LEU A 233 -14.78 7.69 2.27
CA LEU A 233 -14.92 6.35 1.69
C LEU A 233 -15.92 5.52 2.48
N TRP A 234 -16.94 5.00 1.83
CA TRP A 234 -17.99 4.21 2.46
C TRP A 234 -17.80 2.71 2.21
N ILE A 235 -17.96 1.93 3.28
CA ILE A 235 -17.81 0.48 3.28
C ILE A 235 -18.99 -0.15 4.00
N ARG A 236 -19.50 -1.29 3.51
CA ARG A 236 -20.52 -2.04 4.26
C ARG A 236 -19.86 -2.71 5.44
N ARG A 237 -20.55 -2.73 6.56
CA ARG A 237 -20.12 -3.42 7.79
C ARG A 237 -19.71 -4.87 7.52
N ARG A 238 -20.48 -5.61 6.72
CA ARG A 238 -20.15 -7.00 6.35
C ARG A 238 -18.83 -7.15 5.60
N ASP A 239 -18.44 -6.16 4.79
CA ASP A 239 -17.21 -6.24 4.00
C ASP A 239 -16.00 -6.00 4.91
N LEU A 240 -16.14 -5.07 5.87
CA LEU A 240 -15.11 -4.75 6.85
C LEU A 240 -14.87 -5.89 7.86
N PHE A 241 -15.94 -6.45 8.43
CA PHE A 241 -15.83 -7.47 9.48
C PHE A 241 -15.83 -8.90 8.94
N GLY A 242 -16.35 -9.14 7.73
CA GLY A 242 -16.39 -10.47 7.13
C GLY A 242 -17.05 -11.51 8.05
N PRO A 243 -16.45 -12.68 8.24
CA PRO A 243 -16.93 -13.71 9.17
C PRO A 243 -17.01 -13.27 10.64
N ALA A 244 -16.26 -12.23 11.03
CA ALA A 244 -16.24 -11.71 12.41
C ALA A 244 -17.36 -10.70 12.70
N LEU A 245 -18.34 -10.53 11.79
CA LEU A 245 -19.48 -9.66 12.02
C LEU A 245 -20.24 -10.08 13.30
N VAL A 246 -20.34 -9.15 14.27
CA VAL A 246 -20.98 -9.38 15.56
C VAL A 246 -22.47 -9.76 15.38
N PRO A 247 -22.97 -10.83 16.04
CA PRO A 247 -24.37 -11.23 15.95
C PRO A 247 -25.37 -10.11 16.27
N GLY A 248 -26.45 -10.02 15.51
CA GLY A 248 -27.48 -9.00 15.69
C GLY A 248 -27.15 -7.64 15.06
N ARG A 249 -25.93 -7.44 14.55
CA ARG A 249 -25.58 -6.25 13.75
C ARG A 249 -26.05 -6.41 12.31
N ASN A 250 -26.53 -5.32 11.71
CA ASN A 250 -26.92 -5.31 10.31
C ASN A 250 -25.68 -5.16 9.42
N GLY A 251 -25.32 -6.23 8.71
CA GLY A 251 -24.18 -6.21 7.78
C GLY A 251 -24.33 -5.24 6.59
N ASN A 252 -25.51 -4.67 6.36
CA ASN A 252 -25.72 -3.64 5.32
C ASN A 252 -25.49 -2.21 5.82
N ASP A 253 -25.29 -2.01 7.12
CA ASP A 253 -24.97 -0.69 7.64
C ASP A 253 -23.66 -0.20 7.04
N MET A 254 -23.57 1.09 6.78
CA MET A 254 -22.41 1.71 6.17
C MET A 254 -21.53 2.34 7.25
N LEU A 255 -20.24 2.08 7.15
CA LEU A 255 -19.19 2.79 7.89
C LEU A 255 -18.42 3.67 6.91
N TYR A 256 -17.77 4.71 7.40
CA TYR A 256 -16.97 5.59 6.56
C TYR A 256 -15.54 5.77 7.09
N PHE A 257 -14.56 5.76 6.19
CA PHE A 257 -13.21 6.23 6.50
C PHE A 257 -13.14 7.73 6.24
N ASN A 258 -12.73 8.49 7.25
CA ASN A 258 -12.74 9.94 7.21
C ASN A 258 -11.57 10.48 6.37
N VAL A 259 -11.83 10.85 5.12
CA VAL A 259 -10.78 11.30 4.19
C VAL A 259 -10.31 12.72 4.53
N GLU A 260 -11.13 13.53 5.20
CA GLU A 260 -10.66 14.84 5.71
C GLU A 260 -9.51 14.66 6.73
N LYS A 261 -9.61 13.69 7.64
CA LYS A 261 -8.51 13.38 8.55
C LYS A 261 -7.26 12.92 7.81
N LEU A 262 -7.40 12.13 6.74
CA LEU A 262 -6.27 11.77 5.88
C LEU A 262 -5.62 13.01 5.25
N ARG A 263 -6.42 13.96 4.73
CA ARG A 263 -5.91 15.23 4.18
C ARG A 263 -5.13 16.03 5.22
N ASP A 264 -5.61 16.07 6.46
CA ASP A 264 -4.96 16.82 7.54
C ASP A 264 -3.62 16.16 7.94
N TYR A 265 -3.58 14.84 8.07
CA TYR A 265 -2.32 14.12 8.30
C TYR A 265 -1.34 14.32 7.14
N ALA A 266 -1.82 14.17 5.90
CA ALA A 266 -1.02 14.34 4.70
C ALA A 266 -0.44 15.76 4.59
N THR A 267 -1.24 16.79 4.86
CA THR A 267 -0.78 18.19 4.85
C THR A 267 0.37 18.40 5.83
N ARG A 268 0.26 17.85 7.05
CA ARG A 268 1.32 17.93 8.06
C ARG A 268 2.59 17.19 7.62
N THR A 269 2.45 15.96 7.12
CA THR A 269 3.61 15.15 6.70
C THR A 269 4.31 15.70 5.46
N LEU A 270 3.56 16.30 4.52
CA LEU A 270 4.15 17.02 3.39
C LEU A 270 5.01 18.19 3.86
N GLY A 271 4.59 18.91 4.90
CA GLY A 271 5.40 19.97 5.51
C GLY A 271 6.74 19.49 6.07
N PHE A 272 6.83 18.24 6.57
CA PHE A 272 8.11 17.65 6.99
C PHE A 272 9.03 17.26 5.82
N MET A 273 8.48 17.21 4.61
CA MET A 273 9.20 16.89 3.37
C MET A 273 9.51 18.13 2.53
N ASP A 274 9.24 19.33 3.03
CA ASP A 274 9.30 20.59 2.27
C ASP A 274 8.42 20.57 1.00
N LEU A 275 7.26 19.89 1.08
CA LEU A 275 6.26 19.79 0.03
C LEU A 275 4.93 20.42 0.48
N VAL A 276 4.07 20.75 -0.49
CA VAL A 276 2.74 21.31 -0.22
C VAL A 276 1.66 20.52 -0.99
N PRO A 277 0.42 20.45 -0.47
CA PRO A 277 -0.71 19.94 -1.23
C PRO A 277 -0.93 20.72 -2.55
N ALA A 278 -1.36 20.00 -3.60
CA ALA A 278 -1.74 20.60 -4.89
C ALA A 278 -2.94 21.54 -4.77
#